data_AF-A0A1R1WZI7-F1
#
_entry.id   AF-A0A1R1WZI7-F1
#
_cell.length_a   1.000
_cell.length_b   1.000
_cell.length_c   1.000
_cell.angle_alpha   90.00
_cell.angle_beta   90.00
_cell.angle_gamma   90.00
#
_symmetry.space_group_name_H-M   'P 1'
#
loop_
_entity.id
_entity.type
_entity.pdbx_description
1 polymer ?
#
loop_
_entity_poly.entity_id
_entity_poly.type
_entity_poly.pdbx_seq_one_letter_code
_entity_poly.pdbx_strand_id
1 'polypeptide(L)'
;MDQVKALHDKYYSELNQILSKNSLLNKLEVHYKVPKVYAVAGAGFLYLLLIMFNIGSRFLVNLFGFGYAAYCSVKSIESPGKEDDTQWLTYWVIYALFNLFEHFSSFILYWIPFYFTLKFVAIAWLMLPATRGAEKLYFSYVQPAFTEFNANYSQKNN
;
A
#
# COMPACT_ATOMS: atom_id res chain seq x y z
N MET A 1 -12.46 -32.75 10.37
CA MET A 1 -12.78 -32.13 9.06
C MET A 1 -13.86 -31.06 9.16
N ASP A 2 -14.78 -31.16 10.12
CA ASP A 2 -15.91 -30.22 10.25
C ASP A 2 -15.52 -28.81 10.72
N GLN A 3 -14.49 -28.69 11.57
CA GLN A 3 -13.97 -27.38 11.99
C GLN A 3 -13.35 -26.58 10.83
N VAL A 4 -12.67 -27.25 9.89
CA VAL A 4 -12.05 -26.59 8.73
C VAL A 4 -13.12 -26.07 7.77
N LYS A 5 -14.19 -26.84 7.56
CA LYS A 5 -15.34 -26.40 6.76
C LYS A 5 -16.06 -25.23 7.43
N ALA A 6 -16.34 -25.33 8.73
CA ALA A 6 -16.97 -24.25 9.48
C ALA A 6 -16.15 -22.94 9.44
N LEU A 7 -14.82 -23.05 9.51
CA LEU A 7 -13.92 -21.91 9.40
C LEU A 7 -13.94 -21.30 7.99
N HIS A 8 -13.85 -22.15 6.96
CA HIS A 8 -13.94 -21.73 5.57
C HIS A 8 -15.26 -20.98 5.30
N ASP A 9 -16.38 -21.54 5.74
CA ASP A 9 -17.70 -20.96 5.50
C ASP A 9 -17.87 -19.64 6.25
N LYS A 10 -17.29 -19.54 7.46
CA LYS A 10 -17.22 -18.28 8.22
C LYS A 10 -16.46 -17.21 7.42
N TYR A 11 -15.21 -17.45 7.02
CA TYR A 11 -14.42 -16.47 6.26
C TYR A 11 -15.04 -16.15 4.90
N TYR A 12 -15.58 -17.15 4.21
CA TYR A 12 -16.27 -16.95 2.95
C TYR A 12 -17.45 -16.00 3.11
N SER A 13 -18.29 -16.20 4.14
CA SER A 13 -19.45 -15.35 4.40
C SER A 13 -19.07 -13.91 4.77
N GLU A 14 -18.03 -13.73 5.60
CA GLU A 14 -17.51 -12.41 5.97
C GLU A 14 -16.98 -11.65 4.74
N LEU A 15 -16.14 -12.31 3.92
CA LEU A 15 -15.60 -11.73 2.69
C LEU A 15 -16.71 -11.42 1.70
N ASN A 16 -17.68 -12.33 1.55
CA ASN A 16 -18.82 -12.11 0.68
C ASN A 16 -19.63 -10.87 1.09
N GLN A 17 -19.84 -10.68 2.39
CA GLN A 17 -20.53 -9.52 2.94
C GLN A 17 -19.74 -8.23 2.69
N ILE A 18 -18.42 -8.23 2.94
CA ILE A 18 -17.54 -7.07 2.68
C ILE A 18 -17.54 -6.70 1.19
N LEU A 19 -17.35 -7.68 0.32
CA LEU A 19 -17.29 -7.48 -1.13
C LEU A 19 -18.65 -7.06 -1.71
N SER A 20 -19.76 -7.55 -1.12
CA SER A 20 -21.11 -7.18 -1.54
C SER A 20 -21.47 -5.71 -1.30
N LYS A 21 -20.72 -5.00 -0.43
CA LYS A 21 -20.89 -3.54 -0.27
C LYS A 21 -20.59 -2.77 -1.56
N ASN A 22 -19.76 -3.32 -2.45
CA ASN A 22 -19.43 -2.70 -3.73
C ASN A 22 -20.41 -3.12 -4.81
N SER A 23 -21.21 -2.17 -5.31
CA SER A 23 -22.21 -2.41 -6.37
C SER A 23 -21.61 -2.92 -7.69
N LEU A 24 -20.36 -2.56 -7.99
CA LEU A 24 -19.60 -3.06 -9.15
C LEU A 24 -19.36 -4.57 -9.09
N LEU A 25 -18.95 -5.10 -7.93
CA LEU A 25 -18.67 -6.53 -7.78
C LEU A 25 -19.94 -7.36 -7.89
N ASN A 26 -21.06 -6.85 -7.37
CA ASN A 26 -22.36 -7.51 -7.52
C ASN A 26 -22.83 -7.52 -8.99
N LYS A 27 -22.60 -6.44 -9.74
CA LYS A 27 -22.90 -6.40 -11.19
C LYS A 27 -22.06 -7.40 -11.97
N LEU A 28 -20.78 -7.53 -11.64
CA LEU A 28 -19.87 -8.47 -12.27
C LEU A 28 -20.23 -9.92 -11.93
N GLU A 29 -20.63 -10.20 -10.69
CA GLU A 29 -21.10 -11.53 -10.27
C GLU A 29 -22.36 -11.96 -11.02
N VAL A 30 -23.34 -11.06 -11.17
CA VAL A 30 -24.56 -11.35 -11.93
C VAL A 30 -24.27 -11.61 -13.42
N HIS A 31 -23.30 -10.89 -13.99
CA HIS A 31 -22.96 -11.01 -15.40
C HIS A 31 -22.11 -12.25 -15.72
N TYR A 32 -21.04 -12.48 -14.96
CA TYR A 32 -20.10 -13.57 -15.20
C TYR A 32 -20.45 -14.86 -14.46
N LYS A 33 -21.43 -14.84 -13.54
CA LYS A 33 -21.85 -15.97 -12.68
C LYS A 33 -20.72 -16.60 -11.86
N VAL A 34 -19.61 -15.88 -11.68
CA VAL A 34 -18.47 -16.34 -10.86
C VAL A 34 -18.62 -15.76 -9.45
N PRO A 35 -18.43 -16.56 -8.38
CA PRO A 35 -18.48 -16.03 -7.02
C PRO A 35 -17.41 -14.98 -6.80
N LYS A 36 -17.83 -13.78 -6.36
CA LYS A 36 -16.95 -12.61 -6.20
C LYS A 36 -15.76 -12.84 -5.27
N VAL A 37 -15.92 -13.66 -4.23
CA VAL A 37 -14.83 -13.98 -3.28
C VAL A 37 -13.67 -14.66 -4.00
N TYR A 38 -13.94 -15.70 -4.80
CA TYR A 38 -12.91 -16.41 -5.55
C TYR A 38 -12.35 -15.57 -6.70
N ALA A 39 -13.18 -14.75 -7.35
CA ALA A 39 -12.72 -13.85 -8.41
C ALA A 39 -11.71 -12.83 -7.88
N VAL A 40 -12.01 -12.18 -6.75
CA VAL A 40 -11.11 -11.20 -6.11
C VAL A 40 -9.86 -11.87 -5.59
N ALA A 41 -9.99 -13.03 -4.93
CA ALA A 41 -8.85 -13.79 -4.44
C ALA A 41 -7.92 -14.24 -5.59
N GLY A 42 -8.49 -14.73 -6.70
CA GLY A 42 -7.74 -15.12 -7.88
C GLY A 42 -7.05 -13.94 -8.55
N ALA A 43 -7.72 -12.80 -8.68
CA ALA A 43 -7.12 -11.57 -9.22
C ALA A 43 -5.96 -11.06 -8.34
N GLY A 44 -6.13 -11.08 -7.00
CA GLY A 44 -5.07 -10.72 -6.06
C GLY A 44 -3.88 -11.67 -6.12
N PHE A 45 -4.13 -12.98 -6.20
CA PHE A 45 -3.08 -13.98 -6.38
C PHE A 45 -2.33 -13.80 -7.70
N LEU A 46 -3.04 -13.59 -8.81
CA LEU A 46 -2.44 -13.32 -10.11
C LEU A 46 -1.58 -12.05 -10.06
N TYR A 47 -2.07 -10.98 -9.44
CA TYR A 47 -1.33 -9.74 -9.28
C TYR A 47 -0.02 -9.94 -8.51
N LEU A 48 -0.04 -10.69 -7.40
CA LEU A 48 1.17 -11.05 -6.65
C LEU A 48 2.12 -11.92 -7.47
N LEU A 49 1.61 -12.88 -8.23
CA LEU A 49 2.42 -13.68 -9.14
C LEU A 49 3.11 -12.81 -10.20
N LEU A 50 2.40 -11.87 -10.82
CA LEU A 50 2.98 -10.97 -11.81
C LEU A 50 4.14 -10.15 -11.23
N ILE A 51 3.99 -9.65 -9.99
CA ILE A 51 5.08 -8.96 -9.27
C ILE A 51 6.24 -9.90 -9.01
N MET A 52 5.97 -11.12 -8.53
CA MET A 52 7.00 -12.11 -8.19
C MET A 52 7.81 -12.57 -9.41
N PHE A 53 7.17 -12.74 -10.56
CA PHE A 53 7.83 -13.06 -11.84
C PHE A 53 8.42 -11.84 -12.54
N ASN A 54 8.40 -10.66 -11.90
CA ASN A 54 8.93 -9.41 -12.42
C ASN A 54 8.27 -8.93 -13.74
N ILE A 55 7.04 -9.38 -14.02
CA ILE A 55 6.29 -9.02 -15.23
C ILE A 55 5.59 -7.69 -14.97
N GLY A 56 6.14 -6.59 -15.48
CA GLY A 56 5.57 -5.25 -15.29
C GLY A 56 5.54 -4.79 -13.83
N SER A 57 6.33 -5.43 -12.96
CA SER A 57 6.33 -5.25 -11.51
C SER A 57 6.48 -3.78 -11.10
N ARG A 58 7.38 -3.02 -11.74
CA ARG A 58 7.58 -1.58 -11.49
C ARG A 58 6.29 -0.78 -11.67
N PHE A 59 5.54 -1.06 -12.73
CA PHE A 59 4.27 -0.39 -12.97
C PHE A 59 3.22 -0.83 -11.95
N LEU A 60 3.09 -2.14 -11.71
CA LEU A 60 2.10 -2.70 -10.78
C LEU A 60 2.29 -2.15 -9.36
N VAL A 61 3.51 -2.21 -8.82
CA VAL A 61 3.82 -1.75 -7.46
C VAL A 61 3.59 -0.25 -7.31
N ASN A 62 3.97 0.56 -8.32
CA ASN A 62 3.68 1.99 -8.30
C ASN A 62 2.18 2.28 -8.41
N LEU A 63 1.44 1.53 -9.22
CA LEU A 63 -0.01 1.69 -9.35
C LEU A 63 -0.72 1.37 -8.03
N PHE A 64 -0.32 0.32 -7.33
CA PHE A 64 -0.84 0.01 -6.01
C PHE A 64 -0.44 1.07 -4.97
N GLY A 65 0.85 1.40 -4.91
CA GLY A 65 1.42 2.39 -4.00
C GLY A 65 0.75 3.76 -4.13
N PHE A 66 0.54 4.21 -5.36
CA PHE A 66 -0.08 5.49 -5.67
C PHE A 66 -1.61 5.42 -5.58
N GLY A 67 -2.24 4.45 -6.25
CA GLY A 67 -3.69 4.38 -6.40
C GLY A 67 -4.41 4.10 -5.08
N TYR A 68 -3.89 3.18 -4.26
CA TYR A 68 -4.49 2.91 -2.96
C TYR A 68 -4.32 4.10 -2.00
N ALA A 69 -3.11 4.67 -1.92
CA ALA A 69 -2.86 5.84 -1.08
C ALA A 69 -3.68 7.05 -1.51
N ALA A 70 -3.85 7.28 -2.81
CA ALA A 70 -4.69 8.36 -3.33
C ALA A 70 -6.16 8.18 -2.92
N TYR A 71 -6.71 6.97 -3.07
CA TYR A 71 -8.08 6.69 -2.61
C TYR A 71 -8.25 6.94 -1.11
N CYS A 72 -7.31 6.45 -0.29
CA CYS A 72 -7.38 6.66 1.15
C CYS A 72 -7.15 8.12 1.56
N SER A 73 -6.31 8.87 0.83
CA SER A 73 -6.13 10.31 1.06
C SER A 73 -7.42 11.10 0.78
N VAL A 74 -8.13 10.79 -0.31
CA VAL A 74 -9.43 11.42 -0.60
C VAL A 74 -10.42 11.11 0.52
N LYS A 75 -10.44 9.85 0.98
CA LYS A 75 -11.29 9.44 2.09
C LYS A 75 -10.92 10.12 3.42
N SER A 76 -9.63 10.38 3.68
CA SER A 76 -9.21 11.08 4.90
C SER A 76 -9.60 12.55 4.88
N ILE A 77 -9.52 13.21 3.71
CA ILE A 77 -9.95 14.60 3.52
C ILE A 77 -11.45 14.79 3.83
N GLU A 78 -12.27 13.79 3.52
CA GLU A 78 -13.70 13.79 3.84
C GLU A 78 -14.00 13.43 5.31
N SER A 79 -13.02 12.90 6.04
CA SER A 79 -13.13 12.54 7.45
C SER A 79 -12.84 13.74 8.35
N PRO A 80 -13.57 13.94 9.46
CA PRO A 80 -13.31 15.04 10.39
C PRO A 80 -12.04 14.87 11.24
N GLY A 81 -11.36 13.72 11.17
CA GLY A 81 -10.19 13.41 12.01
C GLY A 81 -8.84 13.79 11.36
N LYS A 82 -8.02 14.59 12.06
CA LYS A 82 -6.69 15.05 11.58
C LYS A 82 -5.55 14.02 11.64
N GLU A 83 -5.73 12.93 12.39
CA GLU A 83 -4.68 11.91 12.53
C GLU A 83 -4.45 11.14 11.22
N ASP A 84 -5.54 10.89 10.47
CA ASP A 84 -5.47 10.18 9.19
C ASP A 84 -4.66 10.97 8.15
N ASP A 85 -4.83 12.31 8.11
CA ASP A 85 -4.11 13.18 7.18
C ASP A 85 -2.60 13.16 7.41
N THR A 86 -2.17 13.11 8.67
CA THR A 86 -0.74 13.07 9.04
C THR A 86 -0.11 11.76 8.59
N GLN A 87 -0.82 10.64 8.73
CA GLN A 87 -0.37 9.33 8.27
C GLN A 87 -0.20 9.29 6.74
N TRP A 88 -1.16 9.81 5.98
CA TRP A 88 -1.07 9.80 4.52
C TRP A 88 0.02 10.76 4.02
N LEU A 89 0.17 11.94 4.62
CA LEU A 89 1.21 12.89 4.23
C LEU A 89 2.62 12.33 4.52
N THR A 90 2.84 11.74 5.68
CA THR A 90 4.11 11.08 6.01
C THR A 90 4.39 9.90 5.08
N TYR A 91 3.37 9.11 4.73
CA TYR A 91 3.49 8.07 3.70
C TYR A 91 3.97 8.64 2.36
N TRP A 92 3.37 9.74 1.88
CA TRP A 92 3.77 10.35 0.60
C TRP A 92 5.23 10.81 0.59
N VAL A 93 5.73 11.39 1.69
CA VAL A 93 7.12 11.80 1.82
C VAL A 93 8.06 10.59 1.73
N ILE A 94 7.79 9.54 2.51
CA ILE A 94 8.61 8.32 2.50
C ILE A 94 8.53 7.62 1.14
N TYR A 95 7.34 7.55 0.53
CA TYR A 95 7.14 6.98 -0.80
C TYR A 95 7.91 7.73 -1.88
N ALA A 96 7.93 9.07 -1.84
CA ALA A 96 8.72 9.88 -2.76
C ALA A 96 10.23 9.63 -2.60
N LEU A 97 10.73 9.56 -1.36
CA LEU A 97 12.13 9.23 -1.08
C LEU A 97 12.49 7.83 -1.62
N PHE A 98 11.67 6.81 -1.35
CA PHE A 98 11.89 5.47 -1.89
C PHE A 98 11.96 5.44 -3.42
N ASN A 99 11.08 6.17 -4.11
CA ASN A 99 11.10 6.24 -5.56
C ASN A 99 12.31 7.00 -6.11
N LEU A 100 12.75 8.05 -5.41
CA LEU A 100 13.96 8.79 -5.77
C LEU A 100 15.20 7.89 -5.62
N PHE A 101 15.35 7.22 -4.48
CA PHE A 101 16.44 6.26 -4.26
C PHE A 101 16.41 5.13 -5.27
N GLU A 102 15.24 4.57 -5.59
CA GLU A 102 15.11 3.57 -6.64
C GLU A 102 15.59 4.10 -7.99
N HIS A 103 15.23 5.34 -8.36
CA HIS A 103 15.65 5.91 -9.63
C HIS A 103 17.18 5.96 -9.73
N PHE A 104 17.86 6.46 -8.70
CA PHE A 104 19.32 6.51 -8.66
C PHE A 104 19.99 5.13 -8.57
N SER A 105 19.39 4.19 -7.86
CA SER A 105 19.94 2.85 -7.66
C SER A 105 19.45 1.82 -8.69
N SER A 106 18.70 2.24 -9.72
CA SER A 106 18.10 1.36 -10.74
C SER A 106 19.08 0.32 -11.30
N PHE A 107 20.33 0.72 -11.52
CA PHE A 107 21.39 -0.15 -12.03
C PHE A 107 21.79 -1.25 -11.04
N ILE A 108 21.91 -0.93 -9.75
CA ILE A 108 22.25 -1.86 -8.68
C ILE A 108 21.06 -2.78 -8.36
N LEU A 109 19.85 -2.23 -8.41
CA LEU A 109 18.62 -2.95 -8.09
C LEU A 109 18.27 -4.02 -9.13
N TYR A 110 18.70 -3.85 -10.39
CA TYR A 110 18.55 -4.88 -11.42
C TYR A 110 19.28 -6.18 -11.05
N TRP A 111 20.37 -6.09 -10.29
CA TRP A 111 21.14 -7.25 -9.83
C TRP A 111 20.50 -7.99 -8.64
N ILE A 112 19.52 -7.39 -7.96
CA ILE A 112 18.87 -7.98 -6.79
C ILE A 112 17.59 -8.71 -7.22
N PRO A 113 17.55 -10.05 -7.18
CA PRO A 113 16.32 -10.79 -7.47
C PRO A 113 15.24 -10.46 -6.43
N PHE A 114 13.97 -10.41 -6.86
CA PHE A 114 12.79 -10.10 -6.02
C PHE A 114 12.75 -8.72 -5.36
N TYR A 115 13.57 -7.76 -5.79
CA TYR A 115 13.54 -6.39 -5.25
C TYR A 115 12.14 -5.76 -5.28
N PHE A 116 11.42 -5.88 -6.40
CA PHE A 116 10.08 -5.28 -6.51
C PHE A 116 9.05 -5.93 -5.59
N THR A 117 9.20 -7.22 -5.28
CA THR A 117 8.39 -7.91 -4.27
C THR A 117 8.66 -7.35 -2.88
N LEU A 118 9.95 -7.15 -2.53
CA LEU A 118 10.33 -6.53 -1.25
C LEU A 118 9.82 -5.09 -1.16
N LYS A 119 9.94 -4.31 -2.24
CA LYS A 119 9.40 -2.95 -2.33
C LYS A 119 7.88 -2.95 -2.12
N PHE A 120 7.16 -3.88 -2.75
CA PHE A 120 5.71 -4.01 -2.57
C PHE A 120 5.34 -4.27 -1.10
N VAL A 121 6.03 -5.22 -0.45
CA VAL A 121 5.82 -5.52 0.97
C VAL A 121 6.16 -4.32 1.84
N ALA A 122 7.26 -3.61 1.55
CA ALA A 122 7.65 -2.40 2.29
C ALA A 122 6.58 -1.30 2.16
N ILE A 123 6.09 -1.03 0.96
CA ILE A 123 5.02 -0.05 0.72
C ILE A 123 3.73 -0.47 1.44
N ALA A 124 3.32 -1.72 1.33
CA ALA A 124 2.14 -2.24 2.02
C ALA A 124 2.28 -2.09 3.55
N TRP A 125 3.48 -2.33 4.09
CA TRP A 125 3.78 -2.13 5.51
C TRP A 125 3.71 -0.67 5.95
N LEU A 126 4.12 0.28 5.10
CA LEU A 126 3.99 1.71 5.38
C LEU A 126 2.53 2.18 5.39
N MET A 127 1.68 1.58 4.57
CA MET A 127 0.25 1.89 4.48
C MET A 127 -0.57 1.35 5.67
N LEU A 128 -0.10 0.28 6.32
CA LEU A 128 -0.84 -0.40 7.38
C LEU A 128 -1.03 0.54 8.59
N PRO A 129 -2.28 0.94 8.93
CA PRO A 129 -2.53 1.83 10.06
C PRO A 129 -2.24 1.16 11.41
N ALA A 130 -2.24 -0.18 11.46
CA ALA A 130 -1.92 -0.95 12.65
C ALA A 130 -0.44 -0.86 13.06
N THR A 131 0.47 -0.69 12.09
CA THR A 131 1.91 -0.63 12.36
C THR A 131 2.44 0.80 12.46
N ARG A 132 1.69 1.78 11.93
CA ARG A 132 2.10 3.20 11.80
C ARG A 132 3.54 3.33 11.29
N GLY A 133 3.89 2.50 10.30
CA GLY A 133 5.27 2.36 9.81
C GLY A 133 5.83 3.65 9.23
N ALA A 134 4.99 4.41 8.52
CA ALA A 134 5.35 5.71 7.96
C ALA A 134 5.69 6.74 9.06
N GLU A 135 4.88 6.84 10.12
CA GLU A 135 5.15 7.73 11.25
C GLU A 135 6.47 7.37 11.94
N LYS A 136 6.70 6.08 12.23
CA LYS A 136 7.95 5.64 12.89
C LYS A 136 9.20 6.04 12.10
N LEU A 137 9.18 5.88 10.79
CA LEU A 137 10.29 6.30 9.92
C LEU A 137 10.42 7.83 9.86
N TYR A 138 9.30 8.54 9.82
CA TYR A 138 9.29 10.00 9.81
C TYR A 138 9.92 10.57 11.09
N PHE A 139 9.43 10.14 12.26
CA PHE A 139 9.93 10.58 13.57
C PHE A 139 11.39 10.17 13.81
N SER A 140 11.83 9.01 13.30
CA SER A 140 13.19 8.52 13.53
C SER A 140 14.25 9.12 12.60
N TYR A 141 13.92 9.37 11.33
CA TYR A 141 14.90 9.74 10.32
C TYR A 141 14.65 11.09 9.66
N VAL A 142 13.40 11.43 9.36
CA VAL A 142 13.06 12.64 8.59
C VAL A 142 13.02 13.88 9.49
N GLN A 143 12.38 13.78 10.65
CA GLN A 143 12.28 14.89 11.60
C GLN A 143 13.64 15.42 12.10
N PRO A 144 14.61 14.59 12.55
CA PRO A 144 15.90 15.12 13.00
C PRO A 144 16.66 15.81 11.85
N ALA A 145 16.65 15.24 10.64
CA ALA A 145 17.30 15.83 9.48
C ALA A 145 16.70 17.20 9.10
N PHE A 146 15.37 17.34 9.17
CA PHE A 146 14.70 18.62 8.90
C PHE A 146 14.99 19.67 9.98
N THR A 147 15.03 19.25 11.24
CA THR A 147 15.32 20.14 12.38
C THR A 147 16.74 20.70 12.30
N GLU A 148 17.72 19.85 11.97
CA GLU A 148 19.11 20.27 11.78
C GLU A 148 19.28 21.21 10.59
N PHE A 149 18.64 20.92 9.45
CA PHE A 149 18.66 21.79 8.28
C PHE A 149 18.08 23.18 8.60
N ASN A 150 16.93 23.24 9.27
CA ASN A 150 16.28 24.51 9.57
C ASN A 150 17.08 25.32 10.60
N ALA A 151 17.69 24.67 11.59
CA ALA A 151 18.59 25.32 12.54
C ALA A 151 19.80 25.96 11.85
N ASN A 152 20.44 25.24 10.93
CA ASN A 152 21.56 25.75 10.13
C ASN A 152 21.15 26.91 9.21
N TYR A 153 19.94 26.86 8.64
CA TYR A 153 19.43 27.93 7.79
C TYR A 153 19.14 29.21 8.60
N SER A 154 18.52 29.09 9.77
CA SER A 154 18.27 30.23 10.67
C SER A 154 19.55 30.86 11.24
N GLN A 155 20.64 30.10 11.39
CA GLN A 155 21.94 30.64 11.78
C GLN A 155 22.66 31.40 10.66
N LYS A 156 22.40 31.06 9.39
CA LYS A 156 23.08 31.68 8.25
C LYS A 156 22.46 33.02 7.82
N ASN A 157 21.19 33.24 8.18
CA ASN A 157 20.42 34.45 7.84
C ASN A 157 20.26 35.43 9.03
N ASN A 158 21.05 35.26 10.09
CA ASN A 158 21.27 36.24 11.17
C ASN A 158 22.75 36.64 11.18
#